data_AF-A0A060SWV6-F1
#
_entry.id   AF-A0A060SWV6-F1
#
_cell.length_a   1.000
_cell.length_b   1.000
_cell.length_c   1.000
_cell.angle_alpha   90.00
_cell.angle_beta   90.00
_cell.angle_gamma   90.00
#
_symmetry.space_group_name_H-M   'P 1'
#
loop_
_entity.id
_entity.type
_entity.pdbx_description
1 polymer ?
#
loop_
_entity_poly.entity_id
_entity_poly.type
_entity_poly.pdbx_seq_one_letter_code
_entity_poly.pdbx_strand_id
1 'polypeptide(L)'
;MFGLVFIWMCRLTYNTWRRGLFNPNDEDYRWAILRQKIPTWLFQVFNLTFIAFIQNIILFLLGLPTQIAAVQQPEKLSTSDYILATLALIDIAAEFVADNQQYSFQMYKRLGVHSQNEWPGARIKWTPADAKRGFVTRGLWAWSRHPNFFCEQSFWLIINLFPLLAPEWPRHSTTSPESSFIPIWPLMPALVLCTLFFSSTLFTESISLSKYPEAYRAYQKRVSMFVPFLTPVWGLLLRLTGQKEEVDCLVYGQNVEKDKTQ
;
A
#
# COMPACT_ATOMS: atom_id res chain seq x y z
N MET A 1 21.48 1.56 -1.14
CA MET A 1 20.44 1.21 -0.14
C MET A 1 20.14 2.33 0.85
N PHE A 2 21.12 2.82 1.63
CA PHE A 2 20.90 3.86 2.66
C PHE A 2 20.06 5.05 2.15
N GLY A 3 20.46 5.67 1.03
CA GLY A 3 19.72 6.81 0.46
C GLY A 3 18.27 6.47 0.11
N LEU A 4 17.98 5.27 -0.40
CA LEU A 4 16.62 4.84 -0.74
C LEU A 4 15.77 4.68 0.52
N VAL A 5 16.31 4.01 1.54
CA VAL A 5 15.64 3.83 2.84
C VAL A 5 15.41 5.18 3.51
N PHE A 6 16.41 6.07 3.50
CA PHE A 6 16.27 7.41 4.07
C PHE A 6 15.16 8.22 3.39
N ILE A 7 15.11 8.24 2.05
CA ILE A 7 14.05 8.93 1.30
C ILE A 7 12.68 8.31 1.61
N TRP A 8 12.57 6.98 1.61
CA TRP A 8 11.35 6.27 1.98
C TRP A 8 10.88 6.62 3.41
N MET A 9 11.80 6.66 4.37
CA MET A 9 11.53 7.08 5.76
C MET A 9 11.05 8.53 5.82
N CYS A 10 11.73 9.47 5.17
CA CYS A 10 11.29 10.87 5.12
C CYS A 10 9.87 11.00 4.57
N ARG A 11 9.55 10.26 3.50
CA ARG A 11 8.20 10.21 2.92
C ARG A 11 7.18 9.65 3.92
N LEU A 12 7.50 8.53 4.58
CA LEU A 12 6.63 7.90 5.58
C LEU A 12 6.37 8.84 6.77
N THR A 13 7.43 9.48 7.30
CA THR A 13 7.34 10.48 8.37
C THR A 13 6.47 11.65 7.97
N TYR A 14 6.67 12.21 6.77
CA TYR A 14 5.83 13.29 6.24
C TYR A 14 4.36 12.87 6.13
N ASN A 15 4.08 11.68 5.59
CA ASN A 15 2.72 11.16 5.44
C ASN A 15 2.03 10.89 6.79
N THR A 16 2.80 10.48 7.80
CA THR A 16 2.32 10.26 9.16
C THR A 16 1.99 11.59 9.85
N TRP A 17 2.91 12.56 9.75
CA TRP A 17 2.75 13.90 10.32
C TRP A 17 1.53 14.64 9.76
N ARG A 18 1.37 14.72 8.43
CA ARG A 18 0.25 15.43 7.79
C ARG A 18 -1.12 14.84 8.11
N ARG A 19 -1.16 13.56 8.51
CA ARG A 19 -2.38 12.85 8.92
C ARG A 19 -2.71 13.03 10.40
N GLY A 20 -1.84 13.72 11.16
CA GLY A 20 -2.03 13.96 12.59
C GLY A 20 -1.68 12.78 13.48
N LEU A 21 -1.05 11.72 12.94
CA LEU A 21 -0.78 10.47 13.68
C LEU A 21 0.33 10.59 14.74
N PHE A 22 0.97 11.75 14.86
CA PHE A 22 1.90 12.06 15.95
C PHE A 22 1.21 12.74 17.15
N ASN A 23 -0.11 12.92 17.12
CA ASN A 23 -0.85 13.39 18.29
C ASN A 23 -0.90 12.29 19.36
N PRO A 24 -0.34 12.49 20.57
CA PRO A 24 -0.32 11.46 21.61
C PRO A 24 -1.72 11.11 22.16
N ASN A 25 -2.72 11.95 21.91
CA ASN A 25 -4.10 11.72 22.34
C ASN A 25 -4.97 11.04 21.28
N ASP A 26 -4.42 10.73 20.11
CA ASP A 26 -5.15 10.12 19.01
C ASP A 26 -4.58 8.73 18.71
N GLU A 27 -5.40 7.88 18.10
CA GLU A 27 -4.99 6.54 17.67
C GLU A 27 -5.56 6.24 16.28
N ASP A 28 -5.02 5.20 15.62
CA ASP A 28 -5.62 4.74 14.38
C ASP A 28 -7.06 4.25 14.62
N TYR A 29 -8.02 4.84 13.90
CA TYR A 29 -9.46 4.54 14.02
C TYR A 29 -9.79 3.04 13.89
N ARG A 30 -8.94 2.26 13.21
CA ARG A 30 -9.09 0.81 13.06
C ARG A 30 -9.05 0.09 14.40
N TRP A 31 -8.30 0.59 15.38
CA TRP A 31 -8.24 0.01 16.73
C TRP A 31 -9.56 0.14 17.48
N ALA A 32 -10.23 1.30 17.38
CA ALA A 32 -11.55 1.49 17.97
C ALA A 32 -12.58 0.51 17.38
N ILE A 33 -12.55 0.30 16.07
CA ILE A 33 -13.43 -0.67 15.39
C ILE A 33 -13.09 -2.10 15.79
N LEU A 34 -11.81 -2.46 15.88
CA LEU A 34 -11.39 -3.81 16.28
C LEU A 34 -11.85 -4.13 17.70
N ARG A 35 -11.71 -3.20 18.65
CA ARG A 35 -12.17 -3.37 20.04
C ARG A 35 -13.67 -3.63 20.16
N GLN A 36 -14.47 -3.12 19.23
CA GLN A 36 -15.91 -3.38 19.21
C GLN A 36 -16.26 -4.77 18.64
N LYS A 37 -15.34 -5.40 17.90
CA LYS A 37 -15.58 -6.70 17.22
C LYS A 37 -15.14 -7.91 18.03
N ILE A 38 -14.32 -7.74 19.07
CA ILE A 38 -13.79 -8.85 19.87
C ILE A 38 -13.97 -8.60 21.38
N PRO A 39 -14.10 -9.65 22.20
CA PRO A 39 -14.16 -9.52 23.65
C PRO A 39 -12.91 -8.84 24.22
N THR A 40 -13.07 -8.08 25.31
CA THR A 40 -11.98 -7.31 25.96
C THR A 40 -10.78 -8.19 26.32
N TRP A 41 -10.99 -9.40 26.84
CA TRP A 41 -9.89 -10.30 27.20
C TRP A 41 -9.06 -10.70 25.98
N LEU A 42 -9.72 -10.97 24.85
CA LEU A 42 -9.05 -11.36 23.60
C LEU A 42 -8.28 -10.18 23.01
N PHE A 43 -8.83 -8.96 23.13
CA PHE A 43 -8.12 -7.75 22.76
C PHE A 43 -6.85 -7.56 23.59
N GLN A 44 -6.86 -7.87 24.91
CA GLN A 44 -5.65 -7.78 25.73
C GLN A 44 -4.60 -8.82 25.34
N VAL A 45 -5.01 -10.06 25.05
CA VAL A 45 -4.10 -11.09 24.51
C VAL A 45 -3.50 -10.63 23.18
N PHE A 46 -4.32 -10.11 22.27
CA PHE A 46 -3.87 -9.54 21.00
C PHE A 46 -2.92 -8.36 21.20
N ASN A 47 -3.21 -7.45 22.14
CA ASN A 47 -2.35 -6.31 22.45
C ASN A 47 -0.96 -6.77 22.94
N LEU A 48 -0.92 -7.72 23.88
CA LEU A 48 0.35 -8.24 24.40
C LEU A 48 1.15 -9.00 23.33
N THR A 49 0.49 -9.89 22.60
CA THR A 49 1.17 -10.78 21.64
C THR A 49 1.50 -10.08 20.33
N PHE A 50 0.53 -9.42 19.71
CA PHE A 50 0.71 -8.82 18.41
C PHE A 50 1.34 -7.43 18.51
N ILE A 51 0.73 -6.53 19.29
CA ILE A 51 1.15 -5.11 19.33
C ILE A 51 2.47 -4.95 20.09
N ALA A 52 2.58 -5.53 21.30
CA ALA A 52 3.78 -5.35 22.12
C ALA A 52 4.94 -6.28 21.72
N PHE A 53 4.69 -7.49 21.23
CA PHE A 53 5.75 -8.44 20.92
C PHE A 53 6.03 -8.58 19.41
N ILE A 54 5.06 -9.03 18.62
CA ILE A 54 5.27 -9.30 17.18
C ILE A 54 5.69 -8.04 16.41
N GLN A 55 5.13 -6.86 16.69
CA GLN A 55 5.55 -5.61 16.01
C GLN A 55 7.04 -5.31 16.20
N ASN A 56 7.60 -5.55 17.39
CA ASN A 56 9.03 -5.37 17.63
C ASN A 56 9.89 -6.35 16.81
N ILE A 57 9.44 -7.59 16.66
CA ILE A 57 10.09 -8.57 15.78
C ILE A 57 10.03 -8.10 14.33
N ILE A 58 8.88 -7.63 13.86
CA ILE A 58 8.71 -7.13 12.48
C ILE A 58 9.63 -5.93 12.21
N LEU A 59 9.74 -5.00 13.16
CA LEU A 59 10.67 -3.86 13.07
C LEU A 59 12.14 -4.31 13.01
N PHE A 60 12.51 -5.32 13.80
CA PHE A 60 13.83 -5.92 13.72
C PHE A 60 14.08 -6.57 12.35
N LEU A 61 13.11 -7.34 11.83
CA LEU A 61 13.21 -7.99 10.52
C LEU A 61 13.43 -6.98 9.39
N LEU A 62 12.81 -5.79 9.46
CA LEU A 62 12.99 -4.71 8.48
C LEU A 62 14.46 -4.27 8.35
N GLY A 63 15.27 -4.40 9.41
CA GLY A 63 16.69 -4.07 9.40
C GLY A 63 17.60 -5.11 8.74
N LEU A 64 17.14 -6.37 8.60
CA LEU A 64 17.98 -7.48 8.15
C LEU A 64 18.57 -7.29 6.75
N PRO A 65 17.83 -6.87 5.71
CA PRO A 65 18.41 -6.69 4.38
C PRO A 65 19.55 -5.67 4.36
N THR A 66 19.42 -4.59 5.14
CA THR A 66 20.46 -3.57 5.26
C THR A 66 21.67 -4.11 6.00
N GLN A 67 21.46 -4.90 7.06
CA GLN A 67 22.55 -5.56 7.79
C GLN A 67 23.31 -6.54 6.89
N ILE A 68 22.62 -7.34 6.08
CA ILE A 68 23.26 -8.29 5.16
C ILE A 68 24.10 -7.53 4.13
N ALA A 69 23.53 -6.50 3.49
CA ALA A 69 24.24 -5.69 2.52
C ALA A 69 25.46 -4.96 3.13
N ALA A 70 25.36 -4.50 4.37
CA ALA A 70 26.45 -3.86 5.09
C ALA A 70 27.60 -4.82 5.43
N VAL A 71 27.33 -6.13 5.58
CA VAL A 71 28.36 -7.14 5.83
C VAL A 71 28.98 -7.67 4.53
N GLN A 72 28.23 -7.71 3.43
CA GLN A 72 28.74 -8.17 2.13
C GLN A 72 29.87 -7.28 1.58
N GLN A 73 29.87 -5.97 1.87
CA GLN A 73 30.91 -5.02 1.46
C GLN A 73 31.35 -5.15 -0.03
N PRO A 74 30.42 -5.13 -1.00
CA PRO A 74 30.79 -5.29 -2.41
C PRO A 74 31.68 -4.13 -2.88
N GLU A 75 32.76 -4.44 -3.61
CA GLU A 75 33.73 -3.42 -4.05
C GLU A 75 33.14 -2.41 -5.05
N LYS A 76 32.15 -2.83 -5.85
CA LYS A 76 31.55 -2.02 -6.92
C LYS A 76 30.05 -2.29 -7.04
N LEU A 77 29.32 -1.24 -7.44
CA LEU A 77 27.92 -1.38 -7.82
C LEU A 77 27.79 -2.19 -9.10
N SER A 78 26.85 -3.12 -9.09
CA SER A 78 26.50 -4.00 -10.20
C SER A 78 25.28 -3.50 -10.95
N THR A 79 24.99 -4.10 -12.11
CA THR A 79 23.79 -3.75 -12.90
C THR A 79 22.48 -3.97 -12.12
N SER A 80 22.40 -4.99 -11.28
CA SER A 80 21.22 -5.25 -10.45
C SER A 80 20.99 -4.11 -9.45
N ASP A 81 22.04 -3.53 -8.89
CA ASP A 81 21.94 -2.39 -7.96
C ASP A 81 21.30 -1.17 -8.63
N TYR A 82 21.69 -0.84 -9.86
CA TYR A 82 21.11 0.28 -10.61
C TYR A 82 19.65 0.03 -10.98
N ILE A 83 19.31 -1.18 -11.40
CA ILE A 83 17.93 -1.57 -11.73
C ILE A 83 17.05 -1.48 -10.49
N LEU A 84 17.46 -2.11 -9.39
CA LEU A 84 16.72 -2.10 -8.13
C LEU A 84 16.59 -0.69 -7.55
N ALA A 85 17.64 0.14 -7.63
CA ALA A 85 17.58 1.53 -7.18
C ALA A 85 16.59 2.35 -8.01
N THR A 86 16.59 2.17 -9.32
CA THR A 86 15.65 2.85 -10.22
C THR A 86 14.21 2.44 -9.92
N LEU A 87 13.95 1.14 -9.77
CA LEU A 87 12.63 0.62 -9.41
C LEU A 87 12.17 1.15 -8.04
N ALA A 88 13.04 1.17 -7.03
CA ALA A 88 12.73 1.71 -5.71
C ALA A 88 12.38 3.21 -5.76
N LEU A 89 13.08 4.00 -6.56
CA LEU A 89 12.77 5.42 -6.74
C LEU A 89 11.43 5.64 -7.47
N ILE A 90 11.12 4.81 -8.47
CA ILE A 90 9.82 4.81 -9.14
C ILE A 90 8.71 4.46 -8.15
N ASP A 91 8.89 3.43 -7.33
CA ASP A 91 7.93 3.03 -6.29
C ASP A 91 7.70 4.15 -5.29
N ILE A 92 8.76 4.76 -4.74
CA ILE A 92 8.65 5.90 -3.82
C ILE A 92 7.90 7.06 -4.47
N ALA A 93 8.20 7.38 -5.73
CA ALA A 93 7.54 8.48 -6.44
C ALA A 93 6.05 8.18 -6.69
N ALA A 94 5.73 6.96 -7.13
CA ALA A 94 4.35 6.52 -7.36
C ALA A 94 3.56 6.46 -6.04
N GLU A 95 4.18 5.98 -4.96
CA GLU A 95 3.60 5.97 -3.63
C GLU A 95 3.30 7.38 -3.14
N PHE A 96 4.25 8.31 -3.28
CA PHE A 96 4.07 9.71 -2.91
C PHE A 96 2.93 10.36 -3.71
N VAL A 97 2.79 10.05 -5.00
CA VAL A 97 1.64 10.49 -5.81
C VAL A 97 0.33 9.90 -5.28
N ALA A 98 0.29 8.60 -5.00
CA ALA A 98 -0.90 7.91 -4.48
C ALA A 98 -1.37 8.49 -3.13
N ASP A 99 -0.44 8.72 -2.21
CA ASP A 99 -0.70 9.35 -0.91
C ASP A 99 -1.26 10.77 -1.07
N ASN A 100 -0.67 11.57 -1.96
CA ASN A 100 -1.15 12.92 -2.21
C ASN A 100 -2.52 12.95 -2.89
N GLN A 101 -2.81 12.01 -3.81
CA GLN A 101 -4.14 11.85 -4.40
C GLN A 101 -5.19 11.51 -3.34
N GLN A 102 -4.89 10.56 -2.45
CA GLN A 102 -5.77 10.20 -1.34
C GLN A 102 -6.00 11.37 -0.40
N TYR A 103 -4.94 12.09 -0.03
CA TYR A 103 -5.06 13.25 0.84
C TYR A 103 -5.87 14.38 0.21
N SER A 104 -5.60 14.72 -1.05
CA SER A 104 -6.37 15.73 -1.80
C SER A 104 -7.86 15.37 -1.83
N PHE A 105 -8.20 14.11 -2.09
CA PHE A 105 -9.57 13.63 -2.05
C PHE A 105 -10.20 13.81 -0.66
N GLN A 106 -9.52 13.37 0.41
CA GLN A 106 -10.07 13.47 1.77
C GLN A 106 -10.26 14.93 2.22
N MET A 107 -9.34 15.82 1.84
CA MET A 107 -9.46 17.25 2.09
C MET A 107 -10.65 17.86 1.36
N TYR A 108 -10.82 17.54 0.07
CA TYR A 108 -11.99 17.98 -0.69
C TYR A 108 -13.29 17.42 -0.11
N LYS A 109 -13.33 16.13 0.24
CA LYS A 109 -14.51 15.50 0.87
C LYS A 109 -14.91 16.18 2.18
N ARG A 110 -13.93 16.65 2.96
CA ARG A 110 -14.17 17.32 4.25
C ARG A 110 -14.55 18.80 4.09
N LEU A 111 -13.90 19.52 3.18
CA LEU A 111 -13.99 20.99 3.10
C LEU A 111 -14.78 21.51 1.87
N GLY A 112 -14.99 20.68 0.85
CA GLY A 112 -15.62 21.07 -0.41
C GLY A 112 -14.76 21.96 -1.32
N VAL A 113 -13.49 22.20 -0.97
CA VAL A 113 -12.59 23.10 -1.71
C VAL A 113 -11.34 22.37 -2.19
N HIS A 114 -10.83 22.77 -3.35
CA HIS A 114 -9.53 22.31 -3.85
C HIS A 114 -8.41 23.13 -3.23
N SER A 115 -7.31 22.46 -2.85
CA SER A 115 -6.12 23.17 -2.43
C SER A 115 -5.41 23.77 -3.64
N GLN A 116 -4.98 25.03 -3.53
CA GLN A 116 -4.32 25.75 -4.62
C GLN A 116 -2.87 25.28 -4.85
N ASN A 117 -2.21 24.82 -3.78
CA ASN A 117 -0.79 24.42 -3.78
C ASN A 117 -0.63 22.90 -3.69
N GLU A 118 -1.42 22.15 -4.46
CA GLU A 118 -1.29 20.69 -4.50
C GLU A 118 -0.08 20.23 -5.33
N TRP A 119 0.49 19.11 -4.90
CA TRP A 119 1.48 18.36 -5.66
C TRP A 119 0.96 18.08 -7.08
N PRO A 120 1.76 18.29 -8.14
CA PRO A 120 1.28 18.16 -9.53
C PRO A 120 0.58 16.83 -9.83
N GLY A 121 1.10 15.71 -9.33
CA GLY A 121 0.49 14.38 -9.52
C GLY A 121 -0.83 14.15 -8.78
N ALA A 122 -1.25 15.08 -7.92
CA ALA A 122 -2.45 14.99 -7.10
C ALA A 122 -3.54 16.01 -7.42
N ARG A 123 -3.33 16.88 -8.43
CA ARG A 123 -4.27 17.94 -8.87
C ARG A 123 -5.49 17.39 -9.62
N ILE A 124 -6.16 16.42 -9.02
CA ILE A 124 -7.39 15.84 -9.56
C ILE A 124 -8.54 16.78 -9.20
N LYS A 125 -9.30 17.22 -10.23
CA LYS A 125 -10.54 17.98 -10.04
C LYS A 125 -11.64 17.05 -9.53
N TRP A 126 -11.67 16.84 -8.22
CA TRP A 126 -12.76 16.16 -7.51
C TRP A 126 -14.10 16.87 -7.69
N THR A 127 -15.16 16.08 -7.72
CA THR A 127 -16.54 16.56 -7.91
C THR A 127 -17.40 16.27 -6.69
N PRO A 128 -18.56 16.94 -6.52
CA PRO A 128 -19.52 16.59 -5.47
C PRO A 128 -19.96 15.11 -5.54
N ALA A 129 -20.06 14.55 -6.74
CA ALA A 129 -20.33 13.13 -6.95
C ALA A 129 -19.21 12.24 -6.38
N ASP A 130 -17.94 12.62 -6.57
CA ASP A 130 -16.79 11.91 -5.96
C ASP A 130 -16.85 11.94 -4.43
N ALA A 131 -17.16 13.11 -3.84
CA ALA A 131 -17.30 13.27 -2.40
C ALA A 131 -18.48 12.44 -1.85
N LYS A 132 -19.62 12.42 -2.56
CA LYS A 132 -20.80 11.62 -2.21
C LYS A 132 -20.52 10.11 -2.25
N ARG A 133 -19.75 9.62 -3.23
CA ARG A 133 -19.29 8.22 -3.27
C ARG A 133 -18.46 7.87 -2.04
N GLY A 134 -17.69 8.82 -1.52
CA GLY A 134 -17.05 8.71 -0.21
C GLY A 134 -15.66 8.06 -0.20
N PHE A 135 -15.18 7.54 -1.33
CA PHE A 135 -13.82 7.02 -1.49
C PHE A 135 -13.25 7.36 -2.89
N VAL A 136 -11.92 7.35 -2.98
CA VAL A 136 -11.17 7.69 -4.19
C VAL A 136 -11.22 6.54 -5.20
N THR A 137 -11.41 6.88 -6.48
CA THR A 137 -11.44 5.90 -7.60
C THR A 137 -10.74 6.42 -8.86
N ARG A 138 -10.09 7.59 -8.78
CA ARG A 138 -9.47 8.30 -9.91
C ARG A 138 -7.96 8.43 -9.71
N GLY A 139 -7.22 8.67 -10.78
CA GLY A 139 -5.76 8.69 -10.75
C GLY A 139 -5.20 7.27 -10.64
N LEU A 140 -4.20 7.06 -9.78
CA LEU A 140 -3.62 5.74 -9.54
C LEU A 140 -4.65 4.77 -8.93
N TRP A 141 -5.62 5.32 -8.20
CA TRP A 141 -6.72 4.57 -7.59
C TRP A 141 -7.69 3.96 -8.62
N ALA A 142 -7.65 4.40 -9.89
CA ALA A 142 -8.40 3.72 -10.95
C ALA A 142 -7.76 2.39 -11.38
N TRP A 143 -6.47 2.18 -11.06
CA TRP A 143 -5.68 1.03 -11.48
C TRP A 143 -5.43 0.04 -10.34
N SER A 144 -5.28 0.53 -9.12
CA SER A 144 -5.13 -0.30 -7.93
C SER A 144 -6.00 0.30 -6.84
N ARG A 145 -6.67 -0.54 -6.04
CA ARG A 145 -7.48 -0.06 -4.91
C ARG A 145 -6.62 0.46 -3.79
N HIS A 146 -5.35 0.05 -3.71
CA HIS A 146 -4.36 0.50 -2.74
C HIS A 146 -2.99 0.70 -3.42
N PRO A 147 -2.86 1.70 -4.31
CA PRO A 147 -1.64 1.90 -5.10
C PRO A 147 -0.44 2.24 -4.21
N ASN A 148 -0.66 2.98 -3.12
CA ASN A 148 0.39 3.26 -2.13
C ASN A 148 0.84 1.98 -1.42
N PHE A 149 -0.09 1.12 -0.99
CA PHE A 149 0.30 -0.15 -0.34
C PHE A 149 0.99 -1.11 -1.29
N PHE A 150 0.65 -1.09 -2.58
CA PHE A 150 1.37 -1.86 -3.59
C PHE A 150 2.82 -1.39 -3.73
N CYS A 151 3.04 -0.07 -3.80
CA CYS A 151 4.38 0.51 -3.87
C CYS A 151 5.18 0.21 -2.59
N GLU A 152 4.57 0.34 -1.42
CA GLU A 152 5.20 0.03 -0.13
C GLU A 152 5.65 -1.44 -0.05
N GLN A 153 4.77 -2.38 -0.44
CA GLN A 153 5.09 -3.81 -0.50
C GLN A 153 6.20 -4.12 -1.52
N SER A 154 6.15 -3.48 -2.68
CA SER A 154 7.15 -3.64 -3.75
C SER A 154 8.50 -3.09 -3.31
N PHE A 155 8.52 -1.94 -2.62
CA PHE A 155 9.72 -1.35 -2.03
C PHE A 155 10.39 -2.31 -1.03
N TRP A 156 9.64 -2.93 -0.12
CA TRP A 156 10.23 -3.92 0.80
C TRP A 156 10.85 -5.10 0.07
N LEU A 157 10.16 -5.65 -0.95
CA LEU A 157 10.72 -6.71 -1.77
C LEU A 157 12.01 -6.25 -2.46
N ILE A 158 12.03 -5.07 -3.07
CA ILE A 158 13.22 -4.50 -3.72
C ILE A 158 14.39 -4.35 -2.73
N ILE A 159 14.13 -3.84 -1.52
CA ILE A 159 15.16 -3.70 -0.48
C ILE A 159 15.73 -5.07 -0.05
N ASN A 160 14.90 -6.11 -0.01
CA ASN A 160 15.36 -7.49 0.27
C ASN A 160 16.12 -8.10 -0.92
N LEU A 161 15.84 -7.66 -2.15
CA LEU A 161 16.52 -8.13 -3.36
C LEU A 161 17.94 -7.57 -3.52
N PHE A 162 18.27 -6.40 -2.95
CA PHE A 162 19.62 -5.84 -3.04
C PHE A 162 20.72 -6.80 -2.56
N PRO A 163 20.74 -7.24 -1.29
CA PRO A 163 21.74 -8.20 -0.83
C PRO A 163 21.62 -9.57 -1.51
N LEU A 164 20.42 -9.92 -2.00
CA LEU A 164 20.16 -11.21 -2.65
C LEU A 164 20.78 -11.28 -4.06
N LEU A 165 20.74 -10.17 -4.79
CA LEU A 165 21.21 -10.07 -6.17
C LEU A 165 22.58 -9.38 -6.27
N ALA A 166 23.23 -9.13 -5.13
CA ALA A 166 24.60 -8.67 -5.09
C ALA A 166 25.53 -9.74 -5.70
N PRO A 167 26.51 -9.37 -6.55
CA PRO A 167 27.46 -10.32 -7.14
C PRO A 167 28.23 -11.11 -6.09
N GLU A 168 28.51 -10.48 -4.96
CA GLU A 168 29.13 -11.07 -3.78
C GLU A 168 28.04 -11.60 -2.84
N TRP A 169 27.36 -12.67 -3.27
CA TRP A 169 26.49 -13.43 -2.38
C TRP A 169 27.25 -13.77 -1.09
N PRO A 170 26.64 -13.73 0.12
CA PRO A 170 27.34 -14.19 1.30
C PRO A 170 27.63 -15.67 1.06
N ARG A 171 28.88 -16.00 0.70
CA ARG A 171 29.41 -17.35 0.88
C ARG A 171 29.37 -17.56 2.38
N HIS A 172 28.21 -17.98 2.88
CA HIS A 172 28.10 -18.55 4.20
C HIS A 172 29.15 -19.64 4.21
N SER A 173 30.19 -19.42 5.00
CA SER A 173 31.24 -20.37 5.32
C SER A 173 30.62 -21.49 6.16
N THR A 174 29.72 -22.23 5.55
CA THR A 174 29.20 -23.49 6.04
C THR A 174 29.34 -24.42 4.87
N THR A 175 30.32 -25.31 5.00
CA THR A 175 30.52 -26.56 4.30
C THR A 175 29.17 -27.25 4.08
N SER A 176 28.47 -26.86 3.03
CA SER A 176 27.14 -27.33 2.68
C SER A 176 27.21 -27.63 1.20
N PRO A 177 26.72 -28.81 0.76
CA PRO A 177 26.89 -29.25 -0.61
C PRO A 177 26.27 -28.22 -1.56
N GLU A 178 26.90 -28.12 -2.73
CA GLU A 178 26.51 -27.32 -3.90
C GLU A 178 25.01 -27.52 -4.23
N SER A 179 24.16 -26.86 -3.48
CA SER A 179 22.73 -26.81 -3.74
C SER A 179 22.53 -25.54 -4.55
N SER A 180 22.18 -25.71 -5.83
CA SER A 180 21.88 -24.63 -6.78
C SER A 180 20.63 -23.80 -6.40
N PHE A 181 20.14 -23.91 -5.16
CA PHE A 181 18.95 -23.24 -4.67
C PHE A 181 19.35 -21.97 -3.92
N ILE A 182 18.92 -20.82 -4.46
CA ILE A 182 18.99 -19.55 -3.74
C ILE A 182 18.07 -19.68 -2.51
N PRO A 183 18.58 -19.57 -1.28
CA PRO A 183 17.72 -19.66 -0.11
C PRO A 183 16.74 -18.48 -0.11
N ILE A 184 15.45 -18.78 0.07
CA ILE A 184 14.36 -17.79 0.05
C ILE A 184 14.26 -17.02 1.38
N TRP A 185 14.94 -17.50 2.44
CA TRP A 185 14.89 -16.89 3.77
C TRP A 185 15.22 -15.38 3.80
N PRO A 186 16.12 -14.82 2.96
CA PRO A 186 16.37 -13.38 2.94
C PRO A 186 15.17 -12.55 2.47
N LEU A 187 14.15 -13.15 1.86
CA LEU A 187 12.89 -12.49 1.50
C LEU A 187 11.86 -12.52 2.64
N MET A 188 12.11 -13.27 3.73
CA MET A 188 11.17 -13.42 4.84
C MET A 188 10.74 -12.08 5.47
N PRO A 189 11.62 -11.08 5.67
CA PRO A 189 11.20 -9.78 6.16
C PRO A 189 10.12 -9.14 5.29
N ALA A 190 10.33 -9.10 3.97
CA ALA A 190 9.34 -8.56 3.04
C ALA A 190 8.06 -9.39 3.02
N LEU A 191 8.14 -10.73 3.01
CA LEU A 191 6.96 -11.59 2.99
C LEU A 191 6.09 -11.44 4.25
N VAL A 192 6.71 -11.32 5.43
CA VAL A 192 6.01 -11.07 6.70
C VAL A 192 5.29 -9.73 6.66
N LEU A 193 5.96 -8.67 6.20
CA LEU A 193 5.38 -7.34 6.07
C LEU A 193 4.24 -7.31 5.04
N CYS A 194 4.41 -7.92 3.87
CA CYS A 194 3.37 -8.05 2.86
C CYS A 194 2.15 -8.81 3.38
N THR A 195 2.35 -9.90 4.15
CA THR A 195 1.26 -10.67 4.76
C THR A 195 0.50 -9.84 5.81
N LEU A 196 1.23 -9.07 6.62
CA LEU A 196 0.65 -8.13 7.56
C LEU A 196 -0.20 -7.06 6.83
N PHE A 197 0.35 -6.45 5.78
CA PHE A 197 -0.34 -5.43 4.99
C PHE A 197 -1.54 -5.98 4.25
N PHE A 198 -1.46 -7.19 3.70
CA PHE A 198 -2.59 -7.88 3.10
C PHE A 198 -3.74 -8.04 4.11
N SER A 199 -3.44 -8.56 5.30
CA SER A 199 -4.42 -8.74 6.37
C SER A 199 -5.02 -7.41 6.84
N SER A 200 -4.20 -6.37 6.98
CA SER A 200 -4.62 -5.02 7.33
C SER A 200 -5.51 -4.38 6.25
N THR A 201 -5.21 -4.67 4.98
CA THR A 201 -5.97 -4.19 3.82
C THR A 201 -7.35 -4.84 3.79
N LEU A 202 -7.45 -6.16 3.98
CA LEU A 202 -8.73 -6.86 4.09
C LEU A 202 -9.62 -6.26 5.19
N PHE A 203 -9.05 -5.98 6.36
CA PHE A 203 -9.78 -5.32 7.44
C PHE A 203 -10.24 -3.92 7.04
N THR A 204 -9.36 -3.13 6.41
CA THR A 204 -9.67 -1.76 5.96
C THR A 204 -10.74 -1.73 4.87
N GLU A 205 -10.69 -2.66 3.92
CA GLU A 205 -11.74 -2.84 2.90
C GLU A 205 -13.05 -3.28 3.53
N SER A 206 -13.04 -4.14 4.55
CA SER A 206 -14.26 -4.53 5.26
C SER A 206 -14.97 -3.33 5.89
N ILE A 207 -14.22 -2.38 6.45
CA ILE A 207 -14.76 -1.15 7.02
C ILE A 207 -15.35 -0.26 5.91
N SER A 208 -14.65 -0.15 4.78
CA SER A 208 -15.11 0.64 3.64
C SER A 208 -16.37 0.04 3.02
N LEU A 209 -16.44 -1.29 2.92
CA LEU A 209 -17.61 -2.03 2.45
C LEU A 209 -18.81 -1.86 3.40
N SER A 210 -18.59 -1.82 4.72
CA SER A 210 -19.67 -1.51 5.67
C SER A 210 -20.22 -0.09 5.51
N LYS A 211 -19.39 0.86 5.08
CA LYS A 211 -19.81 2.26 4.87
C LYS A 211 -20.45 2.50 3.50
N TYR A 212 -19.98 1.80 2.46
CA TYR A 212 -20.35 2.02 1.07
C TYR A 212 -20.65 0.68 0.35
N PRO A 213 -21.68 -0.08 0.77
CA PRO A 213 -21.82 -1.50 0.43
C PRO A 213 -21.98 -1.79 -1.06
N GLU A 214 -22.71 -0.97 -1.80
CA GLU A 214 -22.95 -1.18 -3.24
C GLU A 214 -21.75 -0.70 -4.07
N ALA A 215 -21.42 0.60 -3.97
CA ALA A 215 -20.36 1.22 -4.75
C ALA A 215 -18.97 0.62 -4.46
N TYR A 216 -18.65 0.29 -3.20
CA TYR A 216 -17.35 -0.29 -2.87
C TYR A 216 -17.25 -1.76 -3.31
N ARG A 217 -18.34 -2.52 -3.28
CA ARG A 217 -18.37 -3.88 -3.84
C ARG A 217 -18.17 -3.86 -5.35
N ALA A 218 -18.80 -2.92 -6.05
CA ALA A 218 -18.57 -2.71 -7.48
C ALA A 218 -17.10 -2.35 -7.76
N TYR A 219 -16.50 -1.49 -6.92
CA TYR A 219 -15.09 -1.12 -7.02
C TYR A 219 -14.15 -2.32 -6.79
N GLN A 220 -14.45 -3.19 -5.81
CA GLN A 220 -13.71 -4.43 -5.58
C GLN A 220 -13.76 -5.41 -6.77
N LYS A 221 -14.89 -5.47 -7.48
CA LYS A 221 -15.03 -6.27 -8.71
C LYS A 221 -14.26 -5.65 -9.88
N ARG A 222 -14.18 -4.32 -9.94
CA ARG A 222 -13.71 -3.59 -11.12
C ARG A 222 -12.20 -3.32 -11.15
N VAL A 223 -11.62 -3.03 -9.99
CA VAL A 223 -10.24 -2.54 -9.85
C VAL A 223 -9.46 -3.52 -9.00
N SER A 224 -8.24 -3.89 -9.41
CA SER A 224 -7.37 -4.81 -8.67
C SER A 224 -7.01 -4.30 -7.27
N MET A 225 -6.80 -5.19 -6.29
CA MET A 225 -6.46 -4.76 -4.93
C MET A 225 -5.11 -4.04 -4.86
N PHE A 226 -4.06 -4.65 -5.42
CA PHE A 226 -2.69 -4.14 -5.42
C PHE A 226 -2.13 -4.00 -6.82
N VAL A 227 -2.17 -5.06 -7.62
CA VAL A 227 -1.42 -5.22 -8.87
C VAL A 227 -2.14 -4.56 -10.07
N PRO A 228 -1.68 -3.37 -10.53
CA PRO A 228 -2.48 -2.50 -11.40
C PRO A 228 -2.82 -3.10 -12.76
N PHE A 229 -1.93 -3.92 -13.33
CA PHE A 229 -2.13 -4.53 -14.64
C PHE A 229 -3.22 -5.62 -14.66
N LEU A 230 -3.71 -6.06 -13.49
CA LEU A 230 -4.87 -6.95 -13.42
C LEU A 230 -6.20 -6.21 -13.60
N THR A 231 -6.23 -4.88 -13.44
CA THR A 231 -7.47 -4.10 -13.58
C THR A 231 -8.10 -4.17 -14.98
N PRO A 232 -7.34 -4.06 -16.08
CA PRO A 232 -7.88 -4.33 -17.41
C PRO A 232 -8.43 -5.75 -17.58
N VAL A 233 -7.78 -6.76 -16.96
CA VAL A 233 -8.23 -8.16 -17.00
C VAL A 233 -9.59 -8.30 -16.32
N TRP A 234 -9.76 -7.76 -15.11
CA TRP A 234 -11.05 -7.72 -14.44
C TRP A 234 -12.12 -6.97 -15.25
N GLY A 235 -11.74 -5.86 -15.86
CA GLY A 235 -12.61 -5.09 -16.75
C GLY A 235 -13.05 -5.84 -18.01
N LEU A 236 -12.21 -6.77 -18.52
CA LEU A 236 -12.55 -7.66 -19.63
C LEU A 236 -13.47 -8.80 -19.15
N LEU A 237 -13.17 -9.42 -18.01
CA LEU A 237 -14.01 -10.46 -17.42
C LEU A 237 -15.43 -9.97 -17.15
N LEU A 238 -15.59 -8.75 -16.61
CA LEU A 238 -16.90 -8.12 -16.43
C LEU A 238 -17.63 -7.86 -17.74
N ARG A 239 -16.90 -7.61 -18.83
CA ARG A 239 -17.49 -7.44 -20.16
C ARG A 239 -18.05 -8.77 -20.67
N LEU A 240 -17.29 -9.84 -20.50
CA LEU A 240 -17.68 -11.19 -20.91
C LEU A 240 -18.90 -11.72 -20.14
N THR A 241 -19.07 -11.29 -18.88
CA THR A 241 -20.24 -11.64 -18.06
C THR A 241 -21.42 -10.68 -18.19
N GLY A 242 -21.32 -9.63 -19.03
CA GLY A 242 -22.37 -8.63 -19.23
C GLY A 242 -22.58 -7.66 -18.06
N GLN A 243 -21.73 -7.69 -17.02
CA GLN A 243 -21.89 -6.86 -15.80
C GLN A 243 -21.10 -5.55 -15.85
N LYS A 244 -20.30 -5.31 -16.90
CA LYS A 244 -19.36 -4.19 -16.96
C LYS A 244 -20.05 -2.84 -16.81
N GLU A 245 -21.13 -2.60 -17.55
CA GLU A 245 -21.80 -1.28 -17.58
C GLU A 245 -22.42 -0.94 -16.22
N GLU A 246 -23.10 -1.90 -15.60
CA GLU A 246 -23.66 -1.74 -14.25
C GLU A 246 -22.55 -1.44 -13.22
N VAL A 247 -21.47 -2.21 -13.24
CA VAL A 247 -20.34 -2.03 -12.33
C VAL A 247 -19.64 -0.69 -12.56
N ASP A 248 -19.38 -0.31 -13.82
CA ASP A 248 -18.77 0.98 -14.15
C ASP A 248 -19.69 2.15 -13.76
N CYS A 249 -21.02 1.99 -13.88
CA CYS A 249 -21.99 2.97 -13.41
C CYS A 249 -21.97 3.12 -11.88
N LEU A 250 -21.93 2.02 -11.13
CA LEU A 250 -21.86 2.07 -9.67
C LEU A 250 -20.55 2.70 -9.14
N VAL A 251 -19.44 2.56 -9.88
CA VAL A 251 -18.12 3.08 -9.46
C VAL A 251 -17.88 4.51 -9.96
N TYR A 252 -18.17 4.77 -11.23
CA TYR A 252 -17.79 6.00 -11.93
C TYR A 252 -18.99 6.87 -12.32
N GLY A 253 -20.22 6.35 -12.20
CA GLY A 253 -21.43 7.09 -12.49
C GLY A 253 -21.51 8.37 -11.66
N GLN A 254 -21.59 9.50 -12.36
CA GLN A 254 -22.08 10.73 -11.76
C GLN A 254 -23.59 10.54 -11.67
N ASN A 255 -24.16 10.54 -10.46
CA ASN A 255 -25.60 10.33 -10.27
C ASN A 255 -26.41 11.05 -11.36
N VAL A 256 -27.18 10.26 -12.11
CA VAL A 256 -28.16 10.71 -13.09
C VAL A 256 -29.25 11.44 -12.31
N GLU A 257 -29.02 12.71 -11.98
CA GLU A 257 -30.07 13.69 -11.68
C GLU A 257 -30.65 14.29 -12.98
N LYS A 258 -30.47 13.61 -14.13
CA LYS A 258 -31.07 14.00 -15.41
C LYS A 258 -32.43 13.34 -15.71
N ASP A 259 -32.83 12.29 -14.99
CA ASP A 259 -34.07 11.54 -15.28
C ASP A 259 -35.24 11.83 -14.33
N LYS A 260 -35.17 12.91 -13.52
CA LYS A 260 -36.30 13.35 -12.67
C LYS A 260 -36.92 14.67 -13.11
N THR A 261 -36.69 15.09 -14.35
CA THR A 261 -37.21 16.38 -14.86
C THR A 261 -37.77 16.28 -16.29
N GLN A 262 -38.33 15.13 -16.66
CA GLN A 262 -39.25 15.03 -17.79
C GLN A 262 -40.60 14.52 -17.31
#